data_AF-A0AAV6D4W9-F1
#
_entry.id   AF-A0AAV6D4W9-F1
#
_cell.length_a   1.000
_cell.length_b   1.000
_cell.length_c   1.000
_cell.angle_alpha   90.00
_cell.angle_beta   90.00
_cell.angle_gamma   90.00
#
_symmetry.space_group_name_H-M   'P 1'
#
loop_
_entity.id
_entity.type
_entity.pdbx_description
1 polymer ?
#
loop_
_entity_poly.entity_id
_entity_poly.type
_entity_poly.pdbx_seq_one_letter_code
_entity_poly.pdbx_strand_id
1 'polypeptide(L)'
;MKKIILWSVVGILIAGIAVAVFLWLTKPQVIQLDKNTKLTLLGVEYGKHHKFPKVKTKVGHTSGGPTSFDTTNDTLVVWILQEHKGNQGYGWQTLVYDHAETACVQSWARQWNQVGMNKQIAAVQLDAFPRRDSKFILRFQSWGNGGQHVSKDGFVISNPVRGKTFSKWMPDSLPNTQSDGDFTVTLNKLIANAPSPYNRGGNLLKNDPANKSVQVDFDVQQNGHVATNWNPVQVETSDATGNDIRGWINNFRQNGDTPGYFYQPGLWPNESAWKVRLEFSRTSGFNDDELWSVTNIPVRAGSQQDAQIFLGDPNSNKAKTPFAETTLNGIHVKLYSATQYTDQNEFPGGNSKVVSITIKTDPNPETNSMRMSPLSVTDDQGRALNNRGASWGGGNYQYQFAEPRNIQSVNVTIALHKSRFVEFTVKPTKQ
;
A
#
# COMPACT_ATOMS: atom_id res chain seq x y z
N MET A 1 -31.76 62.98 -0.90
CA MET A 1 -32.44 61.74 -1.38
C MET A 1 -31.60 60.91 -2.36
N LYS A 2 -31.05 61.45 -3.46
CA LYS A 2 -30.30 60.64 -4.46
C LYS A 2 -29.09 59.85 -3.93
N LYS A 3 -28.33 60.38 -2.96
CA LYS A 3 -27.19 59.66 -2.35
C LYS A 3 -27.60 58.45 -1.50
N ILE A 4 -28.73 58.52 -0.78
CA ILE A 4 -29.21 57.42 0.08
C ILE A 4 -29.65 56.24 -0.78
N ILE A 5 -30.38 56.51 -1.88
CA ILE A 5 -30.81 55.48 -2.83
C ILE A 5 -29.60 54.81 -3.49
N LEU A 6 -28.57 55.57 -3.87
CA LEU A 6 -27.34 55.02 -4.47
C LEU A 6 -26.59 54.10 -3.49
N TRP A 7 -26.43 54.50 -2.22
CA TRP A 7 -25.78 53.66 -1.20
C TRP A 7 -26.59 52.42 -0.85
N SER A 8 -27.93 52.49 -0.85
CA SER A 8 -28.80 51.32 -0.68
C SER A 8 -28.67 50.32 -1.84
N VAL A 9 -28.58 50.80 -3.09
CA VAL A 9 -28.38 49.94 -4.26
C VAL A 9 -27.00 49.26 -4.22
N VAL A 10 -25.94 49.99 -3.85
CA VAL A 10 -24.59 49.43 -3.70
C VAL A 10 -24.54 48.38 -2.58
N GLY A 11 -25.21 48.64 -1.45
CA GLY A 11 -25.29 47.70 -0.33
C GLY A 11 -25.98 46.37 -0.70
N ILE A 12 -27.09 46.43 -1.44
CA ILE A 12 -27.80 45.24 -1.94
C ILE A 12 -26.93 44.45 -2.93
N LEU A 13 -26.20 45.14 -3.80
CA LEU A 13 -25.32 44.49 -4.77
C LEU A 13 -24.16 43.74 -4.09
N ILE A 14 -23.51 44.38 -3.10
CA ILE A 14 -22.42 43.75 -2.33
C ILE A 14 -22.95 42.55 -1.53
N ALA A 15 -24.11 42.67 -0.89
CA ALA A 15 -24.74 41.57 -0.17
C ALA A 15 -25.10 40.40 -1.12
N GLY A 16 -25.63 40.71 -2.31
CA GLY A 16 -25.94 39.71 -3.34
C GLY A 16 -24.69 38.97 -3.84
N ILE A 17 -23.59 39.69 -4.07
CA ILE A 17 -22.30 39.08 -4.45
C ILE A 17 -21.75 38.23 -3.30
N ALA A 18 -21.81 38.71 -2.06
CA ALA A 18 -21.34 37.96 -0.90
C ALA A 18 -22.13 36.66 -0.70
N VAL A 19 -23.46 36.70 -0.87
CA VAL A 19 -24.31 35.49 -0.80
C VAL A 19 -24.01 34.54 -1.95
N ALA A 20 -23.83 35.04 -3.18
CA ALA A 20 -23.48 34.21 -4.32
C ALA A 20 -22.11 33.54 -4.14
N VAL A 21 -21.12 34.27 -3.63
CA VAL A 21 -19.79 33.75 -3.30
C VAL A 21 -19.89 32.72 -2.17
N PHE A 22 -20.66 33.00 -1.12
CA PHE A 22 -20.88 32.07 -0.01
C PHE A 22 -21.55 30.76 -0.48
N LEU A 23 -22.61 30.85 -1.30
CA LEU A 23 -23.28 29.70 -1.88
C LEU A 23 -22.38 28.92 -2.85
N TRP A 24 -21.50 29.60 -3.58
CA TRP A 24 -20.53 28.96 -4.46
C TRP A 24 -19.42 28.24 -3.68
N LEU A 25 -18.90 28.87 -2.60
CA LEU A 25 -17.90 28.28 -1.71
C LEU A 25 -18.45 27.12 -0.86
N THR A 26 -19.76 27.03 -0.68
CA THR A 26 -20.43 25.95 0.08
C THR A 26 -20.99 24.84 -0.81
N LYS A 27 -20.80 24.92 -2.14
CA LYS A 27 -21.19 23.82 -3.03
C LYS A 27 -20.41 22.55 -2.65
N PRO A 28 -21.08 21.41 -2.47
CA PRO A 28 -20.41 20.16 -2.21
C PRO A 28 -19.51 19.83 -3.41
N GLN A 29 -18.26 19.46 -3.13
CA GLN A 29 -17.37 18.98 -4.19
C GLN A 29 -17.80 17.57 -4.57
N VAL A 30 -18.07 17.37 -5.86
CA VAL A 30 -18.56 16.12 -6.43
C VAL A 30 -17.69 15.76 -7.62
N ILE A 31 -17.28 14.50 -7.70
CA ILE A 31 -16.50 13.95 -8.80
C ILE A 31 -17.27 12.78 -9.40
N GLN A 32 -17.34 12.72 -10.72
CA GLN A 32 -17.74 11.51 -11.43
C GLN A 32 -16.48 10.68 -11.70
N LEU A 33 -16.32 9.55 -11.00
CA LEU A 33 -15.13 8.70 -11.14
C LEU A 33 -15.18 7.88 -12.44
N ASP A 34 -16.32 7.24 -12.69
CA ASP A 34 -16.62 6.50 -13.91
C ASP A 34 -18.12 6.62 -14.22
N LYS A 35 -18.64 5.94 -15.26
CA LYS A 35 -20.07 6.04 -15.64
C LYS A 35 -21.06 5.61 -14.54
N ASN A 36 -20.61 4.79 -13.59
CA ASN A 36 -21.42 4.16 -12.57
C ASN A 36 -21.11 4.66 -11.16
N THR A 37 -19.96 5.31 -10.94
CA THR A 37 -19.49 5.72 -9.63
C THR A 37 -19.37 7.24 -9.50
N LYS A 38 -20.06 7.80 -8.51
CA LYS A 38 -20.00 9.21 -8.12
C LYS A 38 -19.44 9.32 -6.70
N LEU A 39 -18.51 10.25 -6.50
CA LEU A 39 -17.89 10.55 -5.23
C LEU A 39 -18.29 11.95 -4.78
N THR A 40 -18.64 12.12 -3.50
CA THR A 40 -18.93 13.43 -2.90
C THR A 40 -18.10 13.62 -1.64
N LEU A 41 -17.39 14.74 -1.53
CA LEU A 41 -16.68 15.12 -0.32
C LEU A 41 -17.69 15.49 0.78
N LEU A 42 -17.74 14.72 1.86
CA LEU A 42 -18.61 14.96 3.01
C LEU A 42 -17.93 15.83 4.07
N GLY A 43 -16.62 15.71 4.22
CA GLY A 43 -15.88 16.43 5.25
C GLY A 43 -14.42 16.01 5.35
N VAL A 44 -13.66 16.77 6.13
CA VAL A 44 -12.24 16.58 6.39
C VAL A 44 -12.01 16.80 7.88
N GLU A 45 -11.38 15.84 8.55
CA GLU A 45 -11.09 15.88 9.97
C GLU A 45 -9.60 15.61 10.22
N TYR A 46 -9.02 16.27 11.23
CA TYR A 46 -7.64 16.04 11.66
C TYR A 46 -7.61 15.86 13.17
N GLY A 47 -7.09 14.72 13.64
CA GLY A 47 -7.02 14.38 15.06
C GLY A 47 -6.94 12.88 15.27
N LYS A 48 -7.30 12.42 16.47
CA LYS A 48 -7.26 10.99 16.85
C LYS A 48 -8.62 10.30 16.91
N HIS A 49 -9.69 11.08 16.91
CA HIS A 49 -11.06 10.59 17.10
C HIS A 49 -11.90 10.98 15.88
N HIS A 50 -12.40 9.98 15.16
CA HIS A 50 -13.05 10.18 13.87
C HIS A 50 -14.47 9.65 13.91
N LYS A 51 -15.44 10.47 13.48
CA LYS A 51 -16.86 10.10 13.50
C LYS A 51 -17.43 10.10 12.10
N PHE A 52 -18.13 9.03 11.75
CA PHE A 52 -18.78 8.95 10.44
C PHE A 52 -19.81 10.08 10.28
N PRO A 53 -19.76 10.85 9.18
CA PRO A 53 -20.75 11.88 8.92
C PRO A 53 -22.16 11.30 8.78
N LYS A 54 -23.15 12.00 9.31
CA LYS A 54 -24.56 11.63 9.14
C LYS A 54 -25.02 11.99 7.73
N VAL A 55 -25.42 10.99 6.95
CA VAL A 55 -26.02 11.19 5.63
C VAL A 55 -27.50 10.83 5.70
N LYS A 56 -28.37 11.70 5.17
CA LYS A 56 -29.81 11.42 5.10
C LYS A 56 -30.07 10.33 4.06
N THR A 57 -30.67 9.23 4.49
CA THR A 57 -31.00 8.10 3.63
C THR A 57 -32.52 8.00 3.51
N LYS A 58 -33.03 7.75 2.30
CA LYS A 58 -34.46 7.49 2.10
C LYS A 58 -34.67 6.02 2.47
N VAL A 59 -35.43 5.78 3.55
CA VAL A 59 -35.93 4.48 4.02
C VAL A 59 -34.93 3.63 4.82
N GLY A 60 -35.28 3.36 6.08
CA GLY A 60 -35.17 2.08 6.83
C GLY A 60 -33.83 1.36 7.00
N HIS A 61 -32.78 1.70 6.27
CA HIS A 61 -31.50 1.02 6.37
C HIS A 61 -30.70 1.59 7.55
N THR A 62 -30.57 0.78 8.60
CA THR A 62 -29.60 1.00 9.66
C THR A 62 -28.19 0.82 9.09
N SER A 63 -27.31 1.78 9.38
CA SER A 63 -25.88 1.67 9.08
C SER A 63 -25.32 0.45 9.81
N GLY A 64 -24.84 -0.55 9.08
CA GLY A 64 -24.28 -1.78 9.66
C GLY A 64 -22.82 -1.65 10.13
N GLY A 65 -22.20 -0.48 9.95
CA GLY A 65 -20.79 -0.24 10.26
C GLY A 65 -20.55 0.55 11.55
N PRO A 66 -19.29 0.62 12.01
CA PRO A 66 -18.89 1.43 13.15
C PRO A 66 -19.29 2.91 12.94
N THR A 67 -19.69 3.58 14.02
CA THR A 67 -20.08 4.99 14.01
C THR A 67 -18.89 5.92 14.21
N SER A 68 -17.78 5.39 14.73
CA SER A 68 -16.52 6.09 14.96
C SER A 68 -15.35 5.12 15.02
N PHE A 69 -14.14 5.66 14.91
CA PHE A 69 -12.90 4.95 15.17
C PHE A 69 -11.83 5.91 15.68
N ASP A 70 -10.82 5.34 16.33
CA ASP A 70 -9.68 6.09 16.82
C ASP A 70 -8.40 5.72 16.07
N THR A 71 -7.48 6.67 15.97
CA THR A 71 -6.11 6.47 15.48
C THR A 71 -5.13 6.75 16.61
N THR A 72 -3.98 6.08 16.59
CA THR A 72 -2.92 6.27 17.58
C THR A 72 -2.30 7.68 17.50
N ASN A 73 -2.14 8.18 16.28
CA ASN A 73 -1.57 9.48 15.95
C ASN A 73 -2.62 10.42 15.32
N ASP A 74 -2.35 11.72 15.37
CA ASP A 74 -3.15 12.71 14.65
C ASP A 74 -3.15 12.39 13.15
N THR A 75 -4.31 12.00 12.63
CA THR A 75 -4.49 11.50 11.27
C THR A 75 -5.45 12.40 10.52
N LEU A 76 -5.14 12.67 9.25
CA LEU A 76 -6.06 13.36 8.36
C LEU A 76 -7.03 12.35 7.75
N VAL A 77 -8.31 12.50 8.04
CA VAL A 77 -9.38 11.65 7.51
C VAL A 77 -10.26 12.46 6.58
N VAL A 78 -10.43 11.93 5.37
CA VAL A 78 -11.30 12.52 4.35
C VAL A 78 -12.49 11.60 4.16
N TRP A 79 -13.68 12.14 4.39
CA TRP A 79 -14.93 11.41 4.33
C TRP A 79 -15.54 11.52 2.93
N ILE A 80 -15.64 10.40 2.23
CA ILE A 80 -16.16 10.37 0.86
C ILE A 80 -17.44 9.54 0.81
N LEU A 81 -18.54 10.13 0.35
CA LEU A 81 -19.72 9.38 -0.04
C LEU A 81 -19.51 8.82 -1.45
N GLN A 82 -19.52 7.50 -1.57
CA GLN A 82 -19.59 6.80 -2.84
C GLN A 82 -21.03 6.40 -3.12
N GLU A 83 -21.55 6.83 -4.27
CA GLU A 83 -22.79 6.37 -4.88
C GLU A 83 -22.43 5.54 -6.11
N HIS A 84 -22.86 4.28 -6.19
CA HIS A 84 -22.55 3.40 -7.32
C HIS A 84 -23.81 2.75 -7.92
N LYS A 85 -23.73 2.23 -9.15
CA LYS A 85 -24.81 1.45 -9.77
C LYS A 85 -24.45 -0.04 -9.77
N GLY A 86 -25.37 -0.91 -9.34
CA GLY A 86 -25.21 -2.36 -9.32
C GLY A 86 -24.68 -2.91 -7.99
N ASN A 87 -24.52 -4.23 -7.89
CA ASN A 87 -24.20 -4.95 -6.66
C ASN A 87 -22.70 -4.95 -6.27
N GLN A 88 -21.83 -4.28 -7.02
CA GLN A 88 -20.40 -4.23 -6.71
C GLN A 88 -19.94 -2.79 -6.55
N GLY A 89 -19.60 -2.41 -5.31
CA GLY A 89 -18.84 -1.20 -5.03
C GLY A 89 -17.42 -1.38 -5.55
N TYR A 90 -17.03 -0.60 -6.56
CA TYR A 90 -15.66 -0.63 -7.04
C TYR A 90 -14.71 -0.10 -5.96
N GLY A 91 -13.64 -0.87 -5.71
CA GLY A 91 -12.50 -0.38 -4.96
C GLY A 91 -11.81 0.74 -5.75
N TRP A 92 -11.35 1.76 -5.04
CA TRP A 92 -10.56 2.84 -5.62
C TRP A 92 -9.39 3.18 -4.70
N GLN A 93 -8.30 3.65 -5.30
CA GLN A 93 -7.17 4.27 -4.61
C GLN A 93 -7.33 5.78 -4.62
N THR A 94 -6.87 6.42 -3.54
CA THR A 94 -6.76 7.88 -3.45
C THR A 94 -5.37 8.30 -3.84
N LEU A 95 -5.29 9.30 -4.71
CA LEU A 95 -4.06 9.94 -5.15
C LEU A 95 -4.01 11.34 -4.53
N VAL A 96 -3.01 11.59 -3.68
CA VAL A 96 -2.83 12.83 -2.90
C VAL A 96 -1.73 13.66 -3.54
N TYR A 97 -2.11 14.71 -4.25
CA TYR A 97 -1.18 15.63 -4.92
C TYR A 97 -0.93 16.87 -4.06
N ASP A 98 0.27 17.43 -4.16
CA ASP A 98 0.47 18.84 -3.80
C ASP A 98 -0.40 19.76 -4.67
N HIS A 99 -0.59 21.00 -4.22
CA HIS A 99 -1.42 21.95 -4.96
C HIS A 99 -0.86 22.27 -6.35
N ALA A 100 0.46 22.15 -6.53
CA ALA A 100 1.14 22.38 -7.80
C ALA A 100 1.20 21.13 -8.70
N GLU A 101 0.65 19.99 -8.26
CA GLU A 101 0.68 18.71 -8.98
C GLU A 101 2.09 18.30 -9.43
N THR A 102 3.09 18.46 -8.55
CA THR A 102 4.49 18.08 -8.79
C THR A 102 4.90 16.76 -8.13
N ALA A 103 4.13 16.28 -7.16
CA ALA A 103 4.34 14.99 -6.51
C ALA A 103 3.01 14.38 -6.06
N CYS A 104 2.95 13.05 -5.99
CA CYS A 104 1.76 12.31 -5.57
C CYS A 104 2.12 11.21 -4.57
N VAL A 105 1.34 11.13 -3.49
CA VAL A 105 1.32 9.99 -2.56
C VAL A 105 0.03 9.21 -2.75
N GLN A 106 0.06 7.93 -2.44
CA GLN A 106 -1.11 7.06 -2.54
C GLN A 106 -1.66 6.76 -1.17
N SER A 107 -2.99 6.73 -1.06
CA SER A 107 -3.69 6.27 0.13
C SER A 107 -4.95 5.48 -0.22
N TRP A 108 -5.59 4.93 0.80
CA TRP A 108 -6.70 4.00 0.70
C TRP A 108 -7.76 4.32 1.74
N ALA A 109 -9.01 4.00 1.41
CA ALA A 109 -10.05 3.94 2.43
C ALA A 109 -9.76 2.77 3.36
N ARG A 110 -9.67 3.04 4.67
CA ARG A 110 -9.40 2.01 5.68
C ARG A 110 -10.64 1.53 6.38
N GLN A 111 -11.71 2.33 6.34
CA GLN A 111 -13.00 1.95 6.87
C GLN A 111 -14.13 2.37 5.94
N TRP A 112 -15.20 1.59 5.98
CA TRP A 112 -16.37 1.75 5.16
C TRP A 112 -17.62 1.63 6.02
N ASN A 113 -18.62 2.44 5.73
CA ASN A 113 -19.94 2.32 6.34
C ASN A 113 -21.02 2.35 5.26
N GLN A 114 -21.77 1.26 5.15
CA GLN A 114 -22.89 1.16 4.22
C GLN A 114 -24.04 2.03 4.74
N VAL A 115 -24.46 3.01 3.94
CA VAL A 115 -25.58 3.92 4.29
C VAL A 115 -26.80 3.72 3.39
N GLY A 116 -26.74 2.83 2.42
CA GLY A 116 -27.90 2.40 1.64
C GLY A 116 -27.49 1.36 0.62
N MET A 117 -28.44 0.77 -0.11
CA MET A 117 -28.17 -0.33 -1.06
C MET A 117 -27.00 -0.05 -2.02
N ASN A 118 -26.88 1.19 -2.48
CA ASN A 118 -25.91 1.63 -3.48
C ASN A 118 -25.03 2.80 -2.99
N LYS A 119 -24.94 2.96 -1.66
CA LYS A 119 -24.26 4.10 -1.02
C LYS A 119 -23.42 3.65 0.15
N GLN A 120 -22.17 4.09 0.15
CA GLN A 120 -21.22 3.83 1.23
C GLN A 120 -20.38 5.06 1.53
N ILE A 121 -20.04 5.25 2.79
CA ILE A 121 -19.10 6.27 3.23
C ILE A 121 -17.74 5.62 3.41
N ALA A 122 -16.73 6.16 2.73
CA ALA A 122 -15.34 5.78 2.89
C ALA A 122 -14.64 6.74 3.85
N ALA A 123 -13.90 6.20 4.81
CA ALA A 123 -12.95 6.92 5.63
C ALA A 123 -11.55 6.77 5.01
N VAL A 124 -11.12 7.76 4.24
CA VAL A 124 -9.77 7.79 3.66
C VAL A 124 -8.82 8.37 4.68
N GLN A 125 -8.02 7.52 5.32
CA GLN A 125 -6.95 7.94 6.23
C GLN A 125 -5.72 8.26 5.39
N LEU A 126 -5.20 9.48 5.44
CA LEU A 126 -4.01 9.86 4.67
C LEU A 126 -2.74 9.62 5.49
N ASP A 127 -1.93 8.66 5.07
CA ASP A 127 -0.62 8.36 5.68
C ASP A 127 0.38 9.51 5.48
N ALA A 128 0.25 10.22 4.35
CA ALA A 128 0.96 11.47 4.12
C ALA A 128 0.14 12.43 3.26
N PHE A 129 0.36 13.73 3.48
CA PHE A 129 -0.23 14.83 2.73
C PHE A 129 0.73 16.05 2.78
N PRO A 130 0.64 17.02 1.85
CA PRO A 130 1.61 18.12 1.75
C PRO A 130 1.37 19.14 2.87
N ARG A 131 1.89 18.85 4.06
CA ARG A 131 1.59 19.59 5.31
C ARG A 131 1.99 21.07 5.25
N ARG A 132 2.95 21.44 4.38
CA ARG A 132 3.38 22.84 4.17
C ARG A 132 2.50 23.62 3.20
N ASP A 133 1.73 22.95 2.36
CA ASP A 133 0.86 23.62 1.39
C ASP A 133 -0.41 24.13 2.06
N SER A 134 -0.97 25.23 1.56
CA SER A 134 -2.26 25.75 2.06
C SER A 134 -3.45 24.87 1.65
N LYS A 135 -3.30 24.15 0.53
CA LYS A 135 -4.30 23.28 -0.07
C LYS A 135 -3.62 22.09 -0.72
N PHE A 136 -4.37 21.05 -1.03
CA PHE A 136 -3.89 19.91 -1.79
C PHE A 136 -5.04 19.28 -2.57
N ILE A 137 -4.73 18.39 -3.52
CA ILE A 137 -5.71 17.83 -4.45
C ILE A 137 -5.82 16.32 -4.23
N LEU A 138 -7.04 15.82 -4.16
CA LEU A 138 -7.34 14.39 -4.14
C LEU A 138 -7.97 13.98 -5.47
N ARG A 139 -7.32 13.06 -6.19
CA ARG A 139 -7.92 12.33 -7.30
C ARG A 139 -8.13 10.87 -6.91
N PHE A 140 -8.96 10.18 -7.67
CA PHE A 140 -9.33 8.80 -7.37
C PHE A 140 -9.09 7.92 -8.58
N GLN A 141 -8.51 6.75 -8.33
CA GLN A 141 -8.23 5.74 -9.34
C GLN A 141 -9.10 4.51 -9.08
N SER A 142 -9.95 4.13 -10.03
CA SER A 142 -10.70 2.87 -9.99
C SER A 142 -10.09 1.80 -10.88
N TRP A 143 -10.40 0.54 -10.55
CA TRP A 143 -10.16 -0.62 -11.42
C TRP A 143 -11.50 -1.13 -11.94
N GLY A 144 -11.59 -1.37 -13.25
CA GLY A 144 -12.75 -2.01 -13.87
C GLY A 144 -12.36 -2.80 -15.11
N ASN A 145 -13.35 -3.42 -15.76
CA ASN A 145 -13.16 -4.25 -16.96
C ASN A 145 -12.53 -3.49 -18.16
N GLY A 146 -12.50 -2.15 -18.11
CA GLY A 146 -11.84 -1.28 -19.10
C GLY A 146 -10.41 -0.86 -18.74
N GLY A 147 -9.85 -1.39 -17.64
CA GLY A 147 -8.55 -1.01 -17.11
C GLY A 147 -8.64 -0.02 -15.95
N GLN A 148 -7.51 0.64 -15.67
CA GLN A 148 -7.42 1.65 -14.62
C GLN A 148 -7.98 2.99 -15.11
N HIS A 149 -8.79 3.65 -14.29
CA HIS A 149 -9.38 4.95 -14.61
C HIS A 149 -9.12 5.95 -13.48
N VAL A 150 -8.57 7.11 -13.82
CA VAL A 150 -8.37 8.20 -12.86
C VAL A 150 -9.37 9.32 -13.12
N SER A 151 -9.97 9.83 -12.05
CA SER A 151 -10.89 10.96 -12.13
C SER A 151 -10.24 12.16 -12.83
N LYS A 152 -10.96 12.77 -13.76
CA LYS A 152 -10.50 14.00 -14.44
C LYS A 152 -10.40 15.17 -13.46
N ASP A 153 -11.39 15.27 -12.58
CA ASP A 153 -11.46 16.27 -11.53
C ASP A 153 -10.91 15.73 -10.21
N GLY A 154 -10.61 16.62 -9.27
CA GLY A 154 -10.13 16.29 -7.93
C GLY A 154 -10.81 17.14 -6.86
N PHE A 155 -10.79 16.65 -5.62
CA PHE A 155 -11.24 17.44 -4.48
C PHE A 155 -10.08 18.35 -4.05
N VAL A 156 -10.35 19.65 -3.98
CA VAL A 156 -9.40 20.62 -3.43
C VAL A 156 -9.66 20.72 -1.94
N ILE A 157 -8.69 20.25 -1.15
CA ILE A 157 -8.77 20.20 0.30
C ILE A 157 -7.99 21.36 0.89
N SER A 158 -8.62 22.15 1.74
CA SER A 158 -7.92 23.12 2.60
C SER A 158 -7.13 22.35 3.66
N ASN A 159 -5.82 22.59 3.75
CA ASN A 159 -4.96 21.87 4.67
C ASN A 159 -5.29 22.24 6.14
N PRO A 160 -5.73 21.29 6.98
CA PRO A 160 -6.14 21.58 8.36
C PRO A 160 -4.97 21.90 9.29
N VAL A 161 -3.73 21.63 8.88
CA VAL A 161 -2.52 22.01 9.62
C VAL A 161 -1.83 23.23 9.00
N ARG A 162 -2.52 23.98 8.13
CA ARG A 162 -2.01 25.22 7.55
C ARG A 162 -1.55 26.18 8.64
N GLY A 163 -0.40 26.79 8.44
CA GLY A 163 0.17 27.80 9.35
C GLY A 163 0.89 27.21 10.56
N LYS A 164 0.90 25.88 10.73
CA LYS A 164 1.82 25.25 11.67
C LYS A 164 3.25 25.40 11.15
N THR A 165 4.16 25.75 12.06
CA THR A 165 5.60 25.72 11.78
C THR A 165 6.08 24.30 12.01
N PHE A 166 6.65 23.69 10.98
CA PHE A 166 7.29 22.39 11.06
C PHE A 166 8.81 22.58 11.09
N SER A 167 9.49 21.72 11.85
CA SER A 167 10.94 21.63 11.83
C SER A 167 11.44 21.30 10.41
N LYS A 168 12.74 21.48 10.21
CA LYS A 168 13.45 21.07 9.00
C LYS A 168 14.57 20.16 9.44
N TRP A 169 14.69 19.01 8.79
CA TRP A 169 15.86 18.15 8.95
C TRP A 169 16.97 18.61 8.03
N MET A 170 18.21 18.46 8.52
CA MET A 170 19.42 18.69 7.75
C MET A 170 19.81 17.37 7.08
N PRO A 171 19.93 17.31 5.74
CA PRO A 171 20.31 16.09 5.06
C PRO A 171 21.81 15.83 5.21
N ASP A 172 22.16 14.56 5.33
CA ASP A 172 23.52 14.09 5.11
C ASP A 172 23.87 14.14 3.62
N SER A 173 25.17 14.21 3.34
CA SER A 173 25.69 14.17 1.96
C SER A 173 25.73 12.74 1.44
N LEU A 174 25.53 12.57 0.13
CA LEU A 174 25.73 11.29 -0.55
C LEU A 174 27.12 11.24 -1.22
N PRO A 175 27.80 10.07 -1.27
CA PRO A 175 27.37 8.80 -0.67
C PRO A 175 27.41 8.82 0.86
N ASN A 176 26.50 8.06 1.50
CA ASN A 176 26.40 7.93 2.96
C ASN A 176 26.37 6.44 3.33
N THR A 177 27.12 6.04 4.35
CA THR A 177 27.17 4.65 4.83
C THR A 177 26.52 4.51 6.21
N GLN A 178 25.65 3.53 6.34
CA GLN A 178 24.97 3.15 7.59
C GLN A 178 25.15 1.66 7.85
N SER A 179 25.05 1.25 9.11
CA SER A 179 25.39 -0.11 9.54
C SER A 179 24.38 -0.68 10.54
N ASP A 180 24.21 -2.00 10.48
CA ASP A 180 23.46 -2.82 11.43
C ASP A 180 24.30 -4.07 11.77
N GLY A 181 25.17 -3.91 12.77
CA GLY A 181 26.15 -4.94 13.15
C GLY A 181 27.20 -5.16 12.07
N ASP A 182 27.26 -6.39 11.55
CA ASP A 182 28.18 -6.80 10.49
C ASP A 182 27.73 -6.40 9.09
N PHE A 183 26.51 -5.86 8.96
CA PHE A 183 25.88 -5.48 7.71
C PHE A 183 26.02 -3.97 7.49
N THR A 184 26.55 -3.55 6.34
CA THR A 184 26.68 -2.13 6.00
C THR A 184 26.09 -1.83 4.64
N VAL A 185 25.47 -0.66 4.51
CA VAL A 185 24.86 -0.18 3.27
C VAL A 185 25.36 1.22 2.98
N THR A 186 25.91 1.42 1.80
CA THR A 186 26.31 2.74 1.30
C THR A 186 25.26 3.21 0.30
N LEU A 187 24.46 4.19 0.70
CA LEU A 187 23.51 4.85 -0.18
C LEU A 187 24.28 5.80 -1.11
N ASN A 188 24.22 5.52 -2.41
CA ASN A 188 24.90 6.30 -3.44
C ASN A 188 23.97 7.33 -4.08
N LYS A 189 22.68 6.99 -4.20
CA LYS A 189 21.72 7.79 -4.96
C LYS A 189 20.31 7.68 -4.42
N LEU A 190 19.61 8.81 -4.38
CA LEU A 190 18.18 8.90 -4.13
C LEU A 190 17.57 9.95 -5.08
N ILE A 191 16.73 9.51 -6.01
CA ILE A 191 16.03 10.39 -6.96
C ILE A 191 14.53 10.29 -6.70
N ALA A 192 13.90 11.41 -6.39
CA ALA A 192 12.46 11.53 -6.40
C ALA A 192 11.95 11.84 -7.82
N ASN A 193 10.72 11.45 -8.09
CA ASN A 193 10.04 11.66 -9.38
C ASN A 193 10.71 10.98 -10.59
N ALA A 194 11.48 9.92 -10.38
CA ALA A 194 12.01 9.09 -11.46
C ALA A 194 10.86 8.47 -12.29
N PRO A 195 11.00 8.26 -13.61
CA PRO A 195 10.04 7.52 -14.40
C PRO A 195 9.75 6.16 -13.76
N SER A 196 8.48 5.89 -13.46
CA SER A 196 8.12 4.58 -12.91
C SER A 196 8.32 3.51 -13.98
N PRO A 197 8.94 2.37 -13.64
CA PRO A 197 8.97 1.22 -14.53
C PRO A 197 7.57 0.62 -14.74
N TYR A 198 6.62 0.96 -13.87
CA TYR A 198 5.22 0.56 -13.98
C TYR A 198 4.43 1.71 -14.62
N ASN A 199 3.98 1.48 -15.85
CA ASN A 199 2.92 2.34 -16.39
C ASN A 199 1.59 1.88 -15.77
N ARG A 200 0.97 2.74 -14.95
CA ARG A 200 -0.35 2.46 -14.37
C ARG A 200 -1.43 2.32 -15.46
N GLY A 201 -1.14 2.75 -16.69
CA GLY A 201 -2.12 2.77 -17.76
C GLY A 201 -3.27 3.72 -17.43
N GLY A 202 -4.36 3.61 -18.17
CA GLY A 202 -5.50 4.52 -18.03
C GLY A 202 -5.31 5.86 -18.72
N ASN A 203 -6.04 6.88 -18.25
CA ASN A 203 -6.08 8.23 -18.80
C ASN A 203 -5.07 9.21 -18.15
N LEU A 204 -4.12 8.70 -17.35
CA LEU A 204 -3.04 9.51 -16.81
C LEU A 204 -1.98 9.79 -17.86
N LEU A 205 -1.45 11.02 -17.88
CA LEU A 205 -0.31 11.35 -18.72
C LEU A 205 0.95 10.65 -18.22
N LYS A 206 1.88 10.33 -19.12
CA LYS A 206 3.16 9.69 -18.76
C LYS A 206 3.99 10.51 -17.76
N ASN A 207 3.83 11.84 -17.78
CA ASN A 207 4.53 12.76 -16.88
C ASN A 207 3.76 13.05 -15.58
N ASP A 208 2.55 12.50 -15.42
CA ASP A 208 1.77 12.68 -14.19
C ASP A 208 2.55 12.17 -12.96
N PRO A 209 2.58 12.91 -11.83
CA PRO A 209 3.27 12.49 -10.62
C PRO A 209 2.89 11.09 -10.11
N ALA A 210 1.66 10.62 -10.32
CA ALA A 210 1.25 9.27 -9.92
C ALA A 210 1.95 8.16 -10.73
N ASN A 211 2.50 8.50 -11.90
CA ASN A 211 3.34 7.61 -12.73
C ASN A 211 4.84 7.75 -12.44
N LYS A 212 5.22 8.39 -11.33
CA LYS A 212 6.61 8.55 -10.91
C LYS A 212 6.95 7.71 -9.68
N SER A 213 8.20 7.29 -9.56
CA SER A 213 8.73 6.50 -8.45
C SER A 213 9.91 7.19 -7.80
N VAL A 214 10.38 6.62 -6.70
CA VAL A 214 11.71 6.93 -6.16
C VAL A 214 12.68 5.89 -6.70
N GLN A 215 13.80 6.34 -7.27
CA GLN A 215 14.94 5.49 -7.60
C GLN A 215 15.95 5.56 -6.46
N VAL A 216 16.47 4.41 -6.06
CA VAL A 216 17.50 4.28 -5.04
C VAL A 216 18.58 3.31 -5.50
N ASP A 217 19.83 3.71 -5.33
CA ASP A 217 21.01 2.89 -5.64
C ASP A 217 21.93 2.85 -4.41
N PHE A 218 22.36 1.66 -4.01
CA PHE A 218 23.22 1.44 -2.86
C PHE A 218 24.14 0.23 -3.07
N ASP A 219 25.25 0.22 -2.36
CA ASP A 219 26.14 -0.93 -2.22
C ASP A 219 25.93 -1.60 -0.86
N VAL A 220 25.99 -2.92 -0.84
CA VAL A 220 25.80 -3.73 0.38
C VAL A 220 27.05 -4.51 0.69
N GLN A 221 27.49 -4.47 1.95
CA GLN A 221 28.57 -5.30 2.45
C GLN A 221 28.14 -6.05 3.71
N GLN A 222 28.76 -7.20 3.92
CA GLN A 222 28.66 -7.96 5.16
C GLN A 222 30.07 -8.41 5.57
N ASN A 223 30.45 -8.18 6.83
CA ASN A 223 31.81 -8.44 7.33
C ASN A 223 32.92 -7.78 6.49
N GLY A 224 32.66 -6.56 5.97
CA GLY A 224 33.61 -5.81 5.14
C GLY A 224 33.79 -6.32 3.70
N HIS A 225 32.98 -7.30 3.27
CA HIS A 225 32.99 -7.83 1.90
C HIS A 225 31.68 -7.52 1.19
N VAL A 226 31.73 -7.30 -0.12
CA VAL A 226 30.53 -7.11 -0.96
C VAL A 226 29.60 -8.30 -0.77
N ALA A 227 28.33 -8.02 -0.45
CA ALA A 227 27.32 -9.04 -0.20
C ALA A 227 26.25 -9.02 -1.30
N THR A 228 26.08 -10.15 -1.97
CA THR A 228 25.10 -10.32 -3.08
C THR A 228 23.90 -11.17 -2.70
N ASN A 229 23.89 -11.68 -1.47
CA ASN A 229 22.84 -12.55 -0.91
C ASN A 229 21.84 -11.78 -0.05
N TRP A 230 21.71 -10.47 -0.27
CA TRP A 230 20.76 -9.61 0.42
C TRP A 230 19.97 -8.79 -0.60
N ASN A 231 18.67 -8.68 -0.38
CA ASN A 231 17.78 -7.84 -1.17
C ASN A 231 17.06 -6.84 -0.27
N PRO A 232 16.86 -5.59 -0.72
CA PRO A 232 15.93 -4.72 -0.04
C PRO A 232 14.50 -5.28 -0.23
N VAL A 233 13.66 -5.17 0.80
CA VAL A 233 12.27 -5.65 0.74
C VAL A 233 11.27 -4.56 1.05
N GLN A 234 11.57 -3.71 2.02
CA GLN A 234 10.67 -2.66 2.47
C GLN A 234 11.42 -1.34 2.57
N VAL A 235 10.68 -0.26 2.36
CA VAL A 235 11.13 1.09 2.67
C VAL A 235 10.07 1.81 3.48
N GLU A 236 10.51 2.50 4.52
CA GLU A 236 9.73 3.48 5.27
C GLU A 236 10.33 4.85 4.98
N THR A 237 9.52 5.79 4.49
CA THR A 237 9.93 7.16 4.18
C THR A 237 9.13 8.12 5.04
N SER A 238 9.82 8.96 5.80
CA SER A 238 9.20 10.01 6.63
C SER A 238 9.83 11.39 6.38
N ASP A 239 9.14 12.44 6.81
CA ASP A 239 9.64 13.81 6.77
C ASP A 239 9.46 14.54 8.12
N ALA A 240 10.08 15.72 8.24
CA ALA A 240 10.05 16.55 9.44
C ALA A 240 8.65 17.09 9.80
N THR A 241 7.67 16.94 8.91
CA THR A 241 6.29 17.38 9.11
C THR A 241 5.42 16.30 9.76
N GLY A 242 5.95 15.08 9.91
CA GLY A 242 5.26 13.93 10.50
C GLY A 242 4.49 13.10 9.49
N ASN A 243 4.82 13.19 8.20
CA ASN A 243 4.40 12.20 7.23
C ASN A 243 5.24 10.93 7.39
N ASP A 244 4.61 9.77 7.23
CA ASP A 244 5.26 8.46 7.29
C ASP A 244 4.52 7.52 6.33
N ILE A 245 5.26 6.99 5.36
CA ILE A 245 4.74 6.05 4.37
C ILE A 245 5.62 4.83 4.29
N ARG A 246 4.98 3.69 4.05
CA ARG A 246 5.64 2.40 3.89
C ARG A 246 5.33 1.83 2.51
N GLY A 247 6.36 1.34 1.85
CA GLY A 247 6.27 0.78 0.50
C GLY A 247 7.12 -0.48 0.35
N TRP A 248 6.85 -1.22 -0.72
CA TRP A 248 7.73 -2.28 -1.19
C TRP A 248 8.76 -1.69 -2.15
N ILE A 249 9.96 -2.23 -2.11
CA ILE A 249 11.07 -1.85 -3.00
C ILE A 249 11.36 -3.03 -3.91
N ASN A 250 11.40 -2.76 -5.21
CA ASN A 250 11.57 -3.78 -6.23
C ASN A 250 12.79 -3.44 -7.08
N ASN A 251 13.53 -4.46 -7.49
CA ASN A 251 14.52 -4.30 -8.55
C ASN A 251 13.79 -4.21 -9.89
N PHE A 252 14.24 -3.33 -10.77
CA PHE A 252 13.78 -3.32 -12.14
C PHE A 252 14.96 -3.42 -13.09
N ARG A 253 14.90 -4.39 -14.00
CA ARG A 253 15.87 -4.53 -15.08
C ARG A 253 15.18 -4.15 -16.37
N GLN A 254 15.64 -3.09 -17.02
CA GLN A 254 15.25 -2.76 -18.38
C GLN A 254 16.50 -2.75 -19.26
N ASN A 255 16.47 -3.49 -20.37
CA ASN A 255 17.43 -3.41 -21.47
C ASN A 255 18.93 -3.46 -21.11
N GLY A 256 19.32 -4.25 -20.11
CA GLY A 256 20.73 -4.52 -19.81
C GLY A 256 21.48 -3.42 -19.05
N ASP A 257 20.83 -2.30 -18.70
CA ASP A 257 21.42 -1.27 -17.84
C ASP A 257 21.37 -1.66 -16.35
N THR A 258 22.22 -1.01 -15.55
CA THR A 258 22.44 -1.31 -14.14
C THR A 258 21.11 -1.30 -13.36
N PRO A 259 20.78 -2.36 -12.62
CA PRO A 259 19.51 -2.47 -11.91
C PRO A 259 19.45 -1.42 -10.79
N GLY A 260 18.68 -0.36 -10.99
CA GLY A 260 18.24 0.49 -9.90
C GLY A 260 17.11 -0.18 -9.13
N TYR A 261 17.00 0.13 -7.84
CA TYR A 261 15.82 -0.24 -7.07
C TYR A 261 14.81 0.91 -7.13
N PHE A 262 13.54 0.54 -7.21
CA PHE A 262 12.44 1.49 -7.31
C PHE A 262 11.39 1.19 -6.25
N TYR A 263 10.82 2.26 -5.70
CA TYR A 263 9.68 2.14 -4.80
C TYR A 263 8.66 3.24 -5.00
N GLN A 264 7.43 2.93 -4.60
CA GLN A 264 6.31 3.86 -4.51
C GLN A 264 5.52 3.52 -3.23
N PRO A 265 4.99 4.52 -2.50
CA PRO A 265 5.12 5.95 -2.76
C PRO A 265 6.46 6.56 -2.27
N GLY A 266 6.84 7.71 -2.80
CA GLY A 266 7.80 8.64 -2.17
C GLY A 266 7.06 9.81 -1.53
N LEU A 267 7.75 10.70 -0.81
CA LEU A 267 7.16 11.93 -0.26
C LEU A 267 7.31 13.13 -1.21
N TRP A 268 6.97 14.34 -0.78
CA TRP A 268 7.18 15.56 -1.56
C TRP A 268 8.68 15.93 -1.63
N PRO A 269 9.25 16.10 -2.83
CA PRO A 269 10.68 16.36 -2.99
C PRO A 269 11.11 17.78 -2.61
N ASN A 270 10.15 18.65 -2.27
CA ASN A 270 10.42 20.00 -1.76
C ASN A 270 10.71 20.02 -0.26
N GLU A 271 10.50 18.91 0.47
CA GLU A 271 10.95 18.81 1.86
C GLU A 271 12.47 18.92 1.96
N SER A 272 12.97 19.42 3.09
CA SER A 272 14.39 19.70 3.26
C SER A 272 15.25 18.43 3.25
N ALA A 273 14.70 17.34 3.80
CA ALA A 273 15.24 16.00 3.77
C ALA A 273 14.11 14.98 4.01
N TRP A 274 14.34 13.75 3.59
CA TRP A 274 13.57 12.58 3.98
C TRP A 274 14.41 11.72 4.91
N LYS A 275 13.74 11.03 5.82
CA LYS A 275 14.31 9.89 6.53
C LYS A 275 13.86 8.64 5.79
N VAL A 276 14.81 7.86 5.29
CA VAL A 276 14.58 6.66 4.49
C VAL A 276 15.15 5.47 5.27
N ARG A 277 14.27 4.64 5.81
CA ARG A 277 14.62 3.40 6.51
C ARG A 277 14.38 2.22 5.57
N LEU A 278 15.44 1.49 5.27
CA LEU A 278 15.43 0.34 4.38
C LEU A 278 15.50 -0.95 5.19
N GLU A 279 14.64 -1.91 4.85
CA GLU A 279 14.72 -3.28 5.35
C GLU A 279 15.36 -4.18 4.30
N PHE A 280 16.31 -5.00 4.73
CA PHE A 280 16.98 -6.00 3.91
C PHE A 280 16.67 -7.42 4.41
N SER A 281 16.41 -8.32 3.45
CA SER A 281 16.22 -9.75 3.69
C SER A 281 17.31 -10.54 2.97
N ARG A 282 17.85 -11.55 3.66
CA ARG A 282 18.85 -12.45 3.12
C ARG A 282 18.18 -13.45 2.18
N THR A 283 18.85 -13.81 1.09
CA THR A 283 18.34 -14.72 0.06
C THR A 283 19.06 -16.07 0.03
N SER A 284 20.27 -16.17 0.60
CA SER A 284 21.07 -17.40 0.68
C SER A 284 22.14 -17.29 1.77
N GLY A 285 22.80 -18.40 2.10
CA GLY A 285 23.79 -18.43 3.19
C GLY A 285 23.13 -18.31 4.56
N PHE A 286 22.04 -19.07 4.75
CA PHE A 286 21.37 -19.21 6.04
C PHE A 286 22.10 -20.24 6.89
N ASN A 287 22.02 -20.07 8.21
CA ASN A 287 22.50 -21.06 9.15
C ASN A 287 21.48 -22.21 9.28
N ASP A 288 21.94 -23.39 9.71
CA ASP A 288 21.08 -24.57 9.85
C ASP A 288 19.91 -24.36 10.83
N ASP A 289 20.09 -23.52 11.86
CA ASP A 289 19.06 -23.15 12.83
C ASP A 289 18.02 -22.13 12.30
N GLU A 290 18.28 -21.54 11.13
CA GLU A 290 17.34 -20.68 10.41
C GLU A 290 16.50 -21.47 9.40
N LEU A 291 16.82 -22.76 9.17
CA LEU A 291 16.22 -23.58 8.14
C LEU A 291 15.26 -24.63 8.71
N TRP A 292 14.19 -24.88 7.98
CA TRP A 292 13.31 -26.02 8.24
C TRP A 292 12.87 -26.66 6.93
N SER A 293 13.13 -27.96 6.85
CA SER A 293 12.76 -28.80 5.71
C SER A 293 11.70 -29.81 6.13
N VAL A 294 10.60 -29.85 5.39
CA VAL A 294 9.52 -30.82 5.58
C VAL A 294 9.34 -31.59 4.28
N THR A 295 9.32 -32.91 4.38
CA THR A 295 9.19 -33.81 3.24
C THR A 295 7.83 -34.49 3.20
N ASN A 296 7.45 -34.98 2.02
CA ASN A 296 6.24 -35.78 1.80
C ASN A 296 4.94 -35.09 2.26
N ILE A 297 4.86 -33.77 2.09
CA ILE A 297 3.66 -33.00 2.42
C ILE A 297 2.59 -33.39 1.41
N PRO A 298 1.44 -33.96 1.84
CA PRO A 298 0.44 -34.47 0.91
C PRO A 298 -0.21 -33.33 0.13
N VAL A 299 -0.38 -33.54 -1.18
CA VAL A 299 -1.11 -32.64 -2.06
C VAL A 299 -2.55 -33.13 -2.19
N ARG A 300 -3.49 -32.27 -1.83
CA ARG A 300 -4.93 -32.58 -1.87
C ARG A 300 -5.62 -31.72 -2.92
N ALA A 301 -6.54 -32.31 -3.68
CA ALA A 301 -7.42 -31.55 -4.55
C ALA A 301 -8.35 -30.65 -3.71
N GLY A 302 -8.50 -29.39 -4.10
CA GLY A 302 -9.37 -28.43 -3.42
C GLY A 302 -9.52 -27.12 -4.19
N SER A 303 -10.42 -26.25 -3.74
CA SER A 303 -10.62 -24.92 -4.32
C SER A 303 -9.56 -23.91 -3.86
N GLN A 304 -9.45 -22.76 -4.54
CA GLN A 304 -8.67 -21.63 -4.03
C GLN A 304 -9.20 -21.18 -2.66
N GLN A 305 -10.51 -21.18 -2.48
CA GLN A 305 -11.16 -20.87 -1.21
C GLN A 305 -10.72 -21.85 -0.11
N ASP A 306 -10.59 -23.15 -0.40
CA ASP A 306 -10.12 -24.14 0.56
C ASP A 306 -8.70 -23.86 1.06
N ALA A 307 -7.84 -23.30 0.19
CA ALA A 307 -6.49 -22.88 0.53
C ALA A 307 -6.45 -21.55 1.31
N GLN A 308 -7.40 -20.65 1.04
CA GLN A 308 -7.53 -19.36 1.73
C GLN A 308 -8.23 -19.46 3.09
N ILE A 309 -9.12 -20.44 3.28
CA ILE A 309 -9.73 -20.75 4.59
C ILE A 309 -8.65 -20.99 5.65
N PHE A 310 -7.52 -21.59 5.24
CA PHE A 310 -6.39 -21.74 6.14
C PHE A 310 -5.88 -20.38 6.66
N LEU A 311 -5.99 -19.26 5.93
CA LEU A 311 -5.32 -17.99 6.24
C LEU A 311 -6.15 -16.98 7.05
N GLY A 312 -7.48 -17.13 7.16
CA GLY A 312 -8.25 -16.01 7.74
C GLY A 312 -9.76 -16.11 7.88
N ASP A 313 -10.38 -17.30 7.89
CA ASP A 313 -11.81 -17.38 8.21
C ASP A 313 -12.04 -17.75 9.70
N PRO A 314 -12.32 -16.78 10.59
CA PRO A 314 -12.69 -17.04 11.98
C PRO A 314 -14.05 -17.76 12.11
N ASN A 315 -14.87 -17.82 11.05
CA ASN A 315 -16.15 -18.53 11.02
C ASN A 315 -16.05 -19.92 10.38
N SER A 316 -14.86 -20.34 9.90
CA SER A 316 -14.70 -21.70 9.42
C SER A 316 -14.56 -22.65 10.61
N ASN A 317 -15.65 -23.33 10.96
CA ASN A 317 -15.65 -24.43 11.94
C ASN A 317 -14.82 -25.67 11.49
N LYS A 318 -13.97 -25.53 10.47
CA LYS A 318 -13.05 -26.57 10.01
C LYS A 318 -11.65 -26.23 10.50
N ALA A 319 -11.41 -26.36 11.80
CA ALA A 319 -10.05 -26.38 12.34
C ALA A 319 -9.29 -27.51 11.64
N LYS A 320 -8.40 -27.16 10.70
CA LYS A 320 -7.52 -28.13 10.05
C LYS A 320 -6.26 -28.28 10.90
N THR A 321 -5.89 -29.52 11.20
CA THR A 321 -4.63 -29.85 11.88
C THR A 321 -3.46 -29.58 10.92
N PRO A 322 -2.38 -28.93 11.38
CA PRO A 322 -1.17 -28.79 10.58
C PRO A 322 -0.55 -30.17 10.30
N PHE A 323 0.11 -30.27 9.16
CA PHE A 323 0.84 -31.48 8.76
C PHE A 323 2.15 -31.59 9.53
N ALA A 324 2.84 -30.47 9.71
CA ALA A 324 4.07 -30.37 10.48
C ALA A 324 4.11 -29.03 11.20
N GLU A 325 4.76 -29.00 12.36
CA GLU A 325 4.98 -27.79 13.15
C GLU A 325 6.41 -27.79 13.69
N THR A 326 6.98 -26.61 13.90
CA THR A 326 8.29 -26.43 14.54
C THR A 326 8.35 -25.06 15.20
N THR A 327 9.40 -24.81 15.97
CA THR A 327 9.77 -23.46 16.43
C THR A 327 11.12 -23.10 15.86
N LEU A 328 11.18 -22.04 15.05
CA LEU A 328 12.42 -21.46 14.53
C LEU A 328 12.57 -20.06 15.12
N ASN A 329 13.70 -19.76 15.73
CA ASN A 329 14.00 -18.42 16.25
C ASN A 329 12.90 -17.83 17.15
N GLY A 330 12.22 -18.67 17.92
CA GLY A 330 11.13 -18.26 18.82
C GLY A 330 9.77 -18.02 18.14
N ILE A 331 9.66 -18.27 16.84
CA ILE A 331 8.41 -18.22 16.08
C ILE A 331 7.90 -19.64 15.89
N HIS A 332 6.66 -19.90 16.32
CA HIS A 332 6.00 -21.18 16.10
C HIS A 332 5.45 -21.23 14.67
N VAL A 333 5.96 -22.16 13.86
CA VAL A 333 5.62 -22.30 12.43
C VAL A 333 4.77 -23.54 12.24
N LYS A 334 3.63 -23.39 11.56
CA LYS A 334 2.70 -24.46 11.22
C LYS A 334 2.59 -24.59 9.71
N LEU A 335 2.91 -25.75 9.17
CA LEU A 335 2.78 -26.07 7.76
C LEU A 335 1.57 -26.99 7.55
N TYR A 336 0.70 -26.62 6.61
CA TYR A 336 -0.49 -27.40 6.28
C TYR A 336 -0.28 -28.23 5.00
N SER A 337 -1.15 -29.22 4.79
CA SER A 337 -1.17 -29.98 3.54
C SER A 337 -1.29 -29.05 2.33
N ALA A 338 -0.55 -29.34 1.27
CA ALA A 338 -0.62 -28.58 0.03
C ALA A 338 -1.98 -28.79 -0.66
N THR A 339 -2.48 -27.75 -1.33
CA THR A 339 -3.75 -27.79 -2.06
C THR A 339 -3.51 -27.59 -3.55
N GLN A 340 -3.90 -28.57 -4.36
CA GLN A 340 -3.96 -28.44 -5.82
C GLN A 340 -5.31 -27.88 -6.23
N TYR A 341 -5.31 -26.73 -6.90
CA TYR A 341 -6.54 -26.07 -7.31
C TYR A 341 -7.31 -26.85 -8.36
N THR A 342 -8.61 -27.02 -8.12
CA THR A 342 -9.56 -27.67 -9.04
C THR A 342 -10.50 -26.68 -9.72
N ASP A 343 -10.64 -25.48 -9.15
CA ASP A 343 -11.56 -24.42 -9.56
C ASP A 343 -10.88 -23.30 -10.35
N GLN A 344 -9.54 -23.33 -10.44
CA GLN A 344 -8.77 -22.32 -11.14
C GLN A 344 -8.67 -22.68 -12.63
N ASN A 345 -9.65 -22.24 -13.40
CA ASN A 345 -9.53 -22.09 -14.85
C ASN A 345 -9.14 -20.63 -15.12
N GLU A 346 -8.05 -20.42 -15.85
CA GLU A 346 -7.64 -19.13 -16.44
C GLU A 346 -7.07 -18.06 -15.49
N PHE A 347 -5.74 -18.07 -15.35
CA PHE A 347 -4.97 -16.82 -15.27
C PHE A 347 -4.49 -16.45 -16.68
N PRO A 348 -4.28 -15.15 -17.00
CA PRO A 348 -3.78 -14.75 -18.32
C PRO A 348 -2.42 -15.42 -18.58
N GLY A 349 -2.37 -16.39 -19.50
CA GLY A 349 -1.17 -17.19 -19.78
C GLY A 349 -1.35 -18.71 -19.83
N GLY A 350 -2.57 -19.24 -19.64
CA GLY A 350 -2.93 -20.63 -19.99
C GLY A 350 -3.32 -21.54 -18.83
N ASN A 351 -3.78 -22.76 -19.17
CA ASN A 351 -4.25 -23.85 -18.29
C ASN A 351 -3.15 -24.44 -17.38
N SER A 352 -2.48 -23.61 -16.58
CA SER A 352 -1.51 -24.10 -15.61
C SER A 352 -2.24 -24.50 -14.34
N LYS A 353 -2.21 -25.80 -14.02
CA LYS A 353 -2.54 -26.28 -12.68
C LYS A 353 -1.66 -25.54 -11.66
N VAL A 354 -2.20 -25.29 -10.46
CA VAL A 354 -1.47 -24.60 -9.38
C VAL A 354 -1.54 -25.43 -8.11
N VAL A 355 -0.43 -25.45 -7.37
CA VAL A 355 -0.34 -26.01 -6.03
C VAL A 355 0.00 -24.91 -5.05
N SER A 356 -0.77 -24.84 -3.98
CA SER A 356 -0.65 -23.85 -2.92
C SER A 356 -0.11 -24.52 -1.66
N ILE A 357 0.91 -23.91 -1.07
CA ILE A 357 1.43 -24.25 0.26
C ILE A 357 0.99 -23.16 1.22
N THR A 358 0.41 -23.56 2.34
CA THR A 358 -0.03 -22.64 3.40
C THR A 358 0.80 -22.84 4.65
N ILE A 359 1.36 -21.75 5.16
CA ILE A 359 2.14 -21.70 6.39
C ILE A 359 1.52 -20.66 7.32
N LYS A 360 1.36 -20.99 8.59
CA LYS A 360 1.06 -20.01 9.64
C LYS A 360 2.23 -19.86 10.57
N THR A 361 2.36 -18.68 11.14
CA THR A 361 3.34 -18.39 12.16
C THR A 361 2.70 -17.61 13.30
N ASP A 362 3.10 -17.92 14.53
CA ASP A 362 2.68 -17.20 15.72
C ASP A 362 3.90 -17.00 16.67
N PRO A 363 4.26 -15.76 17.02
CA PRO A 363 3.72 -14.49 16.52
C PRO A 363 4.07 -14.23 15.05
N ASN A 364 3.59 -13.12 14.50
CA ASN A 364 3.98 -12.66 13.17
C ASN A 364 5.51 -12.40 13.07
N PRO A 365 6.26 -13.02 12.13
CA PRO A 365 7.67 -12.74 11.90
C PRO A 365 7.97 -11.26 11.68
N GLU A 366 7.16 -10.56 10.88
CA GLU A 366 7.47 -9.17 10.53
C GLU A 366 7.36 -8.21 11.73
N THR A 367 6.53 -8.52 12.74
CA THR A 367 6.47 -7.72 13.98
C THR A 367 7.70 -7.94 14.86
N ASN A 368 8.47 -9.00 14.61
CA ASN A 368 9.69 -9.35 15.33
C ASN A 368 10.95 -9.08 14.49
N SER A 369 10.85 -8.24 13.45
CA SER A 369 11.99 -7.93 12.56
C SER A 369 12.56 -9.18 11.87
N MET A 370 11.70 -10.13 11.53
CA MET A 370 12.07 -11.37 10.84
C MET A 370 11.33 -11.49 9.52
N ARG A 371 11.93 -12.27 8.61
CA ARG A 371 11.33 -12.63 7.32
C ARG A 371 11.38 -14.13 7.12
N MET A 372 10.32 -14.63 6.51
CA MET A 372 10.24 -16.01 6.05
C MET A 372 10.34 -16.05 4.53
N SER A 373 11.23 -16.90 4.02
CA SER A 373 11.49 -17.07 2.59
C SER A 373 11.39 -18.55 2.22
N PRO A 374 10.55 -18.94 1.24
CA PRO A 374 10.60 -20.29 0.70
C PRO A 374 11.88 -20.42 -0.15
N LEU A 375 12.77 -21.34 0.23
CA LEU A 375 14.04 -21.54 -0.49
C LEU A 375 13.90 -22.53 -1.63
N SER A 376 13.21 -23.64 -1.36
CA SER A 376 12.99 -24.67 -2.36
C SER A 376 11.67 -25.36 -2.11
N VAL A 377 10.95 -25.63 -3.20
CA VAL A 377 9.82 -26.53 -3.21
C VAL A 377 10.02 -27.52 -4.34
N THR A 378 9.98 -28.81 -4.03
CA THR A 378 10.08 -29.87 -5.02
C THR A 378 8.86 -30.78 -4.94
N ASP A 379 8.58 -31.50 -6.03
CA ASP A 379 7.61 -32.60 -5.99
C ASP A 379 8.20 -33.91 -5.45
N ASP A 380 7.39 -34.97 -5.47
CA ASP A 380 7.72 -36.34 -5.06
C ASP A 380 8.83 -37.00 -5.89
N GLN A 381 9.20 -36.41 -7.04
CA GLN A 381 10.29 -36.86 -7.90
C GLN A 381 11.55 -35.98 -7.76
N GLY A 382 11.55 -35.02 -6.83
CA GLY A 382 12.65 -34.08 -6.60
C GLY A 382 12.74 -32.96 -7.63
N ARG A 383 11.73 -32.77 -8.49
CA ARG A 383 11.71 -31.70 -9.49
C ARG A 383 11.29 -30.39 -8.82
N ALA A 384 12.04 -29.32 -9.05
CA ALA A 384 11.72 -28.00 -8.51
C ALA A 384 10.42 -27.47 -9.10
N LEU A 385 9.58 -26.87 -8.25
CA LEU A 385 8.36 -26.20 -8.66
C LEU A 385 8.60 -24.70 -8.83
N ASN A 386 8.03 -24.13 -9.90
CA ASN A 386 8.19 -22.71 -10.20
C ASN A 386 7.25 -21.87 -9.34
N ASN A 387 7.82 -21.02 -8.47
CA ASN A 387 7.05 -20.08 -7.67
C ASN A 387 6.36 -19.06 -8.59
N ARG A 388 5.03 -18.92 -8.44
CA ARG A 388 4.18 -18.03 -9.23
C ARG A 388 3.66 -16.82 -8.46
N GLY A 389 3.97 -16.67 -7.18
CA GLY A 389 3.46 -15.55 -6.41
C GLY A 389 4.11 -15.39 -5.04
N ALA A 390 4.16 -14.14 -4.59
CA ALA A 390 4.53 -13.83 -3.23
C ALA A 390 3.37 -14.16 -2.28
N SER A 391 3.74 -14.55 -1.08
CA SER A 391 2.80 -14.67 0.01
C SER A 391 2.45 -13.30 0.59
N TRP A 392 1.19 -13.17 1.03
CA TRP A 392 0.77 -12.12 1.94
C TRP A 392 1.51 -12.32 3.27
N GLY A 393 2.18 -11.29 3.80
CA GLY A 393 2.83 -11.36 5.12
C GLY A 393 1.79 -11.35 6.24
N GLY A 394 2.17 -10.99 7.46
CA GLY A 394 1.21 -10.88 8.57
C GLY A 394 0.95 -12.21 9.29
N GLY A 395 1.92 -13.12 9.22
CA GLY A 395 1.88 -14.42 9.89
C GLY A 395 1.01 -15.50 9.22
N ASN A 396 0.36 -15.19 8.10
CA ASN A 396 -0.44 -16.15 7.33
C ASN A 396 0.07 -16.16 5.90
N TYR A 397 0.86 -17.18 5.58
CA TYR A 397 1.56 -17.26 4.32
C TYR A 397 0.97 -18.27 3.34
N GLN A 398 0.88 -17.87 2.07
CA GLN A 398 0.43 -18.69 0.96
C GLN A 398 1.36 -18.55 -0.24
N TYR A 399 2.02 -19.64 -0.60
CA TYR A 399 2.90 -19.70 -1.77
C TYR A 399 2.27 -20.57 -2.84
N GLN A 400 2.20 -20.04 -4.06
CA GLN A 400 1.60 -20.71 -5.20
C GLN A 400 2.67 -21.12 -6.19
N PHE A 401 2.59 -22.35 -6.68
CA PHE A 401 3.56 -22.93 -7.60
C PHE A 401 2.85 -23.48 -8.84
N ALA A 402 3.40 -23.21 -10.00
CA ALA A 402 2.83 -23.62 -11.28
C ALA A 402 3.37 -24.95 -11.80
N GLU A 403 2.62 -25.49 -12.77
CA GLU A 403 2.97 -26.69 -13.54
C GLU A 403 3.15 -27.99 -12.72
N PRO A 404 2.29 -28.28 -11.73
CA PRO A 404 2.33 -29.56 -11.04
C PRO A 404 1.93 -30.68 -12.01
N ARG A 405 2.89 -31.56 -12.34
CA ARG A 405 2.68 -32.73 -13.18
C ARG A 405 2.38 -33.96 -12.31
N ASN A 406 1.08 -34.23 -12.08
CA ASN A 406 0.61 -35.39 -11.31
C ASN A 406 1.33 -35.57 -9.97
N ILE A 407 1.53 -34.46 -9.24
CA ILE A 407 2.26 -34.49 -7.98
C ILE A 407 1.38 -35.10 -6.88
N GLN A 408 1.97 -35.93 -6.03
CA GLN A 408 1.26 -36.54 -4.88
C GLN A 408 1.66 -35.89 -3.56
N SER A 409 2.92 -35.47 -3.48
CA SER A 409 3.46 -34.77 -2.34
C SER A 409 4.45 -33.69 -2.79
N VAL A 410 4.77 -32.78 -1.86
CA VAL A 410 5.81 -31.79 -2.03
C VAL A 410 6.80 -31.84 -0.87
N ASN A 411 8.03 -31.44 -1.14
CA ASN A 411 9.04 -31.16 -0.13
C ASN A 411 9.26 -29.65 -0.10
N VAL A 412 9.34 -29.07 1.09
CA VAL A 412 9.45 -27.62 1.27
C VAL A 412 10.60 -27.35 2.22
N THR A 413 11.48 -26.43 1.83
CA THR A 413 12.48 -25.82 2.72
C THR A 413 12.18 -24.33 2.83
N ILE A 414 12.05 -23.86 4.06
CA ILE A 414 11.92 -22.44 4.37
C ILE A 414 13.14 -21.96 5.14
N ALA A 415 13.44 -20.68 5.01
CA ALA A 415 14.30 -19.94 5.92
C ALA A 415 13.47 -18.96 6.75
N LEU A 416 13.75 -18.86 8.04
CA LEU A 416 13.24 -17.83 8.92
C LEU A 416 14.41 -17.12 9.61
N HIS A 417 14.69 -15.90 9.18
CA HIS A 417 15.90 -15.17 9.56
C HIS A 417 15.57 -13.74 10.00
N LYS A 418 16.50 -13.09 10.70
CA LYS A 418 16.38 -11.67 11.06
C LYS A 418 16.58 -10.79 9.82
N SER A 419 15.77 -9.75 9.70
CA SER A 419 16.01 -8.65 8.78
C SER A 419 17.17 -7.78 9.27
N ARG A 420 17.73 -6.97 8.37
CA ARG A 420 18.68 -5.89 8.69
C ARG A 420 18.08 -4.55 8.31
N PHE A 421 18.34 -3.52 9.10
CA PHE A 421 17.77 -2.19 8.88
C PHE A 421 18.85 -1.11 8.87
N VAL A 422 18.78 -0.21 7.89
CA VAL A 422 19.60 0.99 7.85
C VAL A 422 18.70 2.21 7.62
N GLU A 423 19.08 3.36 8.17
CA GLU A 423 18.30 4.58 8.07
C GLU A 423 19.18 5.75 7.64
N PHE A 424 18.72 6.49 6.63
CA PHE A 424 19.41 7.67 6.10
C PHE A 424 18.54 8.90 6.27
N THR A 425 19.14 10.06 6.61
CA THR A 425 18.46 11.36 6.50
C THR A 425 19.05 12.11 5.32
N VAL A 426 18.36 12.14 4.18
CA VAL A 426 18.93 12.60 2.90
C VAL A 426 17.94 13.44 2.12
N LYS A 427 18.43 14.37 1.31
CA LYS A 427 17.59 15.14 0.40
C LYS A 427 17.52 14.41 -0.94
N PRO A 428 16.34 14.00 -1.42
CA PRO A 428 16.24 13.41 -2.74
C PRO A 428 16.60 14.46 -3.79
N THR A 429 17.32 14.03 -4.82
CA THR A 429 17.49 14.83 -6.04
C THR A 429 16.21 14.77 -6.86
N LYS A 430 15.92 15.85 -7.60
CA LYS A 430 14.85 15.84 -8.61
C LYS A 430 15.46 15.50 -9.96
N GLN A 431 14.73 14.72 -10.76
CA GLN A 431 15.10 14.48 -12.15
C GLN A 431 14.57 15.58 -13.08
#